data_AF-A0A653XYK4-F1
#
_entry.id   AF-A0A653XYK4-F1
#
_cell.length_a   1.000
_cell.length_b   1.000
_cell.length_c   1.000
_cell.angle_alpha   90.00
_cell.angle_beta   90.00
_cell.angle_gamma   90.00
#
_symmetry.space_group_name_H-M   'P 1'
#
loop_
_entity.id
_entity.type
_entity.pdbx_description
1 polymer ?
#
loop_
_entity_poly.entity_id
_entity_poly.type
_entity_poly.pdbx_seq_one_letter_code
_entity_poly.pdbx_strand_id
1 'polypeptide(L)'
;MTDRPRRGHQVHSGKAHSAVLLFAALLLLPACTPDQGGGTPAGSPSVSGSPSASPGPTAPSGSTAPDAESTVPAPAPAPATGPPAGPGQGNAELAITLRPSPGEPEVHYTLVCVNGAADAESKHPTADAACAALKNNAAIVASPAVRTDQACTEQYGGPQEAQVTGVVDGVPVDDAFKRTNGCEIGSWDAAKDVIGAAGGAA
;
A
#
# COMPACT_ATOMS: atom_id res chain seq x y z
N MET A 1 17.98 -58.99 41.89
CA MET A 1 16.57 -59.00 41.45
C MET A 1 16.28 -57.66 40.77
N THR A 2 16.52 -57.58 39.46
CA THR A 2 15.50 -57.55 38.38
C THR A 2 14.97 -56.11 38.19
N ASP A 3 15.49 -55.34 37.22
CA ASP A 3 15.06 -55.27 35.80
C ASP A 3 13.55 -54.94 35.72
N ARG A 4 13.05 -53.83 35.14
CA ARG A 4 13.31 -53.29 33.78
C ARG A 4 12.55 -51.95 33.60
N PRO A 5 13.04 -50.99 32.80
CA PRO A 5 12.30 -49.75 32.46
C PRO A 5 11.23 -49.96 31.37
N ARG A 6 10.08 -49.28 31.49
CA ARG A 6 9.05 -49.21 30.43
C ARG A 6 9.52 -48.34 29.26
N ARG A 7 10.00 -48.99 28.20
CA ARG A 7 9.66 -48.65 26.80
C ARG A 7 8.14 -48.74 26.66
N GLY A 8 7.40 -47.94 25.91
CA GLY A 8 7.67 -46.96 24.86
C GLY A 8 6.46 -47.07 23.92
N HIS A 9 5.95 -45.96 23.39
CA HIS A 9 5.22 -45.99 22.12
C HIS A 9 5.38 -44.62 21.45
N GLN A 10 6.47 -44.50 20.68
CA GLN A 10 6.50 -43.61 19.53
C GLN A 10 5.39 -44.04 18.58
N VAL A 11 4.40 -43.16 18.38
CA VAL A 11 3.45 -43.30 17.27
C VAL A 11 4.19 -42.81 16.03
N HIS A 12 4.48 -43.75 15.14
CA HIS A 12 5.21 -43.54 13.91
C HIS A 12 4.36 -42.77 12.90
N SER A 13 4.99 -41.76 12.31
CA SER A 13 4.91 -41.31 10.92
C SER A 13 3.93 -42.05 10.01
N GLY A 14 2.79 -41.41 9.71
CA GLY A 14 1.95 -41.73 8.56
C GLY A 14 2.38 -40.91 7.35
N LYS A 15 3.34 -41.43 6.57
CA LYS A 15 3.72 -40.88 5.27
C LYS A 15 2.70 -41.42 4.25
N ALA A 16 1.68 -40.65 3.92
CA ALA A 16 0.73 -41.03 2.88
C ALA A 16 1.38 -40.84 1.50
N HIS A 17 1.45 -41.94 0.77
CA HIS A 17 2.11 -42.07 -0.52
C HIS A 17 1.39 -41.32 -1.63
N SER A 18 2.21 -40.82 -2.55
CA SER A 18 1.90 -40.22 -3.84
C SER A 18 0.87 -40.99 -4.66
N ALA A 19 -0.05 -40.25 -5.26
CA ALA A 19 -0.69 -40.61 -6.52
C ALA A 19 -0.80 -39.34 -7.38
N VAL A 20 0.30 -38.97 -8.04
CA VAL A 20 0.31 -37.94 -9.08
C VAL A 20 -0.13 -38.62 -10.38
N LEU A 21 -1.36 -38.33 -10.80
CA LEU A 21 -1.86 -38.70 -12.12
C LEU A 21 -1.29 -37.74 -13.16
N LEU A 22 -0.28 -38.22 -13.89
CA LEU A 22 0.24 -37.59 -15.10
C LEU A 22 -0.78 -37.75 -16.23
N PHE A 23 -1.48 -36.67 -16.57
CA PHE A 23 -2.13 -36.53 -17.88
C PHE A 23 -1.18 -35.76 -18.81
N ALA A 24 -0.74 -36.45 -19.85
CA ALA A 24 0.10 -35.94 -20.91
C ALA A 24 -0.74 -35.47 -22.11
N ALA A 25 -0.11 -34.60 -22.92
CA ALA A 25 -0.36 -34.40 -24.35
C ALA A 25 -1.56 -33.48 -24.70
N LEU A 26 -1.55 -32.58 -25.70
CA LEU A 26 -0.65 -32.26 -26.82
C LEU A 26 -1.06 -30.87 -27.41
N LEU A 27 -0.04 -30.11 -27.84
CA LEU A 27 0.07 -29.16 -28.97
C LEU A 27 -1.21 -28.61 -29.67
N LEU A 28 -1.26 -27.28 -29.88
CA LEU A 28 -1.13 -26.61 -31.20
C LEU A 28 -1.40 -25.09 -31.11
N LEU A 29 -0.47 -24.28 -31.63
CA LEU A 29 -0.63 -22.84 -31.91
C LEU A 29 -1.54 -22.64 -33.14
N PRO A 30 -2.26 -21.49 -33.22
CA PRO A 30 -1.95 -20.56 -34.31
C PRO A 30 -1.98 -19.07 -33.95
N ALA A 31 -1.04 -18.38 -34.58
CA ALA A 31 -0.91 -16.94 -34.87
C ALA A 31 -2.11 -16.01 -34.67
N CYS A 32 -1.91 -14.92 -33.92
CA CYS A 32 -2.58 -13.65 -34.19
C CYS A 32 -1.64 -12.75 -35.01
N THR A 33 -2.11 -12.38 -36.20
CA THR A 33 -1.51 -11.41 -37.12
C THR A 33 -1.50 -9.98 -36.56
N PRO A 34 -0.55 -9.11 -36.99
CA PRO A 34 -0.59 -7.69 -36.66
C PRO A 34 -1.67 -7.00 -37.51
N ASP A 35 -2.64 -6.36 -36.87
CA ASP A 35 -3.56 -5.43 -37.53
C ASP A 35 -2.89 -4.07 -37.66
N GLN A 36 -2.48 -3.74 -38.88
CA GLN A 36 -2.07 -2.42 -39.30
C GLN A 36 -3.30 -1.60 -39.71
N GLY A 37 -3.61 -0.56 -38.96
CA GLY A 37 -4.37 0.61 -39.40
C GLY A 37 -3.92 1.80 -38.55
N GLY A 38 -3.19 2.80 -39.02
CA GLY A 38 -3.20 3.39 -40.36
C GLY A 38 -4.36 4.38 -40.48
N GLY A 39 -4.33 5.47 -39.69
CA GLY A 39 -5.41 6.46 -39.68
C GLY A 39 -5.04 7.77 -39.01
N THR A 40 -4.12 8.53 -39.61
CA THR A 40 -4.01 9.98 -39.38
C THR A 40 -5.07 10.68 -40.22
N PRO A 41 -5.91 11.53 -39.63
CA PRO A 41 -6.29 12.76 -40.32
C PRO A 41 -5.77 13.98 -39.55
N ALA A 42 -4.99 14.77 -40.27
CA ALA A 42 -4.74 16.17 -39.97
C ALA A 42 -6.06 16.93 -39.81
N GLY A 43 -6.10 17.84 -38.84
CA GLY A 43 -7.29 18.65 -38.60
C GLY A 43 -7.08 19.70 -37.52
N SER A 44 -6.09 20.58 -37.69
CA SER A 44 -6.15 21.90 -37.06
C SER A 44 -7.11 22.77 -37.86
N PRO A 45 -8.01 23.48 -37.18
CA PRO A 45 -8.26 24.86 -37.55
C PRO A 45 -7.89 25.79 -36.40
N SER A 46 -6.92 26.65 -36.69
CA SER A 46 -6.70 27.91 -36.01
C SER A 46 -8.00 28.71 -35.98
N VAL A 47 -8.40 29.17 -34.79
CA VAL A 47 -9.30 30.32 -34.67
C VAL A 47 -8.58 31.43 -33.94
N SER A 48 -8.10 32.39 -34.73
CA SER A 48 -7.79 33.74 -34.28
C SER A 48 -9.09 34.51 -34.16
N GLY A 49 -9.33 35.17 -33.03
CA GLY A 49 -10.51 35.99 -32.78
C GLY A 49 -10.36 36.93 -31.59
N SER A 50 -9.64 38.02 -31.85
CA SER A 50 -9.57 39.38 -31.26
C SER A 50 -10.21 39.77 -29.90
N PRO A 51 -9.65 40.82 -29.25
CA PRO A 51 -9.96 41.26 -27.89
C PRO A 51 -11.21 42.15 -27.82
N SER A 52 -11.80 42.26 -26.64
CA SER A 52 -12.77 43.31 -26.31
C SER A 52 -12.36 43.99 -25.00
N ALA A 53 -12.35 45.32 -25.04
CA ALA A 53 -11.87 46.21 -23.99
C ALA A 53 -13.02 46.99 -23.32
N SER A 54 -12.79 47.34 -22.05
CA SER A 54 -13.31 48.51 -21.28
C SER A 54 -14.75 48.50 -20.74
N PRO A 55 -15.11 49.32 -19.71
CA PRO A 55 -14.33 50.05 -18.68
C PRO A 55 -14.84 49.84 -17.20
N GLY A 56 -14.14 50.42 -16.19
CA GLY A 56 -14.50 50.45 -14.74
C GLY A 56 -15.64 51.43 -14.37
N PRO A 57 -15.78 51.99 -13.14
CA PRO A 57 -15.01 51.92 -11.87
C PRO A 57 -15.86 51.39 -10.68
N THR A 58 -15.40 51.22 -9.44
CA THR A 58 -15.35 52.24 -8.36
C THR A 58 -14.87 51.55 -7.07
N ALA A 59 -13.90 52.15 -6.39
CA ALA A 59 -13.43 51.73 -5.07
C ALA A 59 -14.24 52.41 -3.95
N PRO A 60 -14.51 51.71 -2.83
CA PRO A 60 -14.54 52.34 -1.53
C PRO A 60 -13.20 52.11 -0.82
N SER A 61 -12.57 53.22 -0.44
CA SER A 61 -11.55 53.25 0.60
C SER A 61 -12.18 52.86 1.94
N GLY A 62 -11.75 51.73 2.47
CA GLY A 62 -11.96 51.32 3.85
C GLY A 62 -10.63 50.92 4.45
N SER A 63 -9.86 51.92 4.88
CA SER A 63 -8.61 51.74 5.61
C SER A 63 -8.95 51.38 7.05
N THR A 64 -8.77 50.11 7.40
CA THR A 64 -8.47 49.67 8.77
C THR A 64 -7.31 48.71 8.64
N ALA A 65 -6.11 49.21 8.97
CA ALA A 65 -4.92 48.40 9.08
C ALA A 65 -5.17 47.26 10.10
N PRO A 66 -5.01 45.99 9.73
CA PRO A 66 -4.82 44.97 10.74
C PRO A 66 -3.41 45.17 11.31
N ASP A 67 -3.32 45.19 12.64
CA ASP A 67 -2.06 45.12 13.38
C ASP A 67 -1.17 44.05 12.74
N ALA A 68 0.01 44.48 12.29
CA ALA A 68 1.08 43.61 11.86
C ALA A 68 1.63 42.90 13.11
N GLU A 69 0.92 41.87 13.56
CA GLU A 69 1.48 40.88 14.46
C GLU A 69 2.57 40.15 13.69
N SER A 70 3.82 40.40 14.10
CA SER A 70 4.99 39.69 13.62
C SER A 70 4.89 38.21 14.02
N THR A 71 4.12 37.43 13.26
CA THR A 71 4.14 35.97 13.33
C THR A 71 5.53 35.51 12.90
N VAL A 72 6.35 35.15 13.88
CA VAL A 72 7.55 34.36 13.66
C VAL A 72 7.09 33.07 12.98
N PRO A 73 7.57 32.77 11.75
CA PRO A 73 7.21 31.53 11.08
C PRO A 73 7.59 30.36 12.00
N ALA A 74 6.62 29.49 12.31
CA ALA A 74 6.90 28.27 13.03
C ALA A 74 7.99 27.49 12.27
N PRO A 75 9.01 26.94 12.97
CA PRO A 75 10.02 26.14 12.31
C PRO A 75 9.35 25.00 11.54
N ALA A 76 9.78 24.79 10.29
CA ALA A 76 9.27 23.71 9.46
C ALA A 76 9.45 22.37 10.22
N PRO A 77 8.42 21.50 10.26
CA PRO A 77 8.56 20.20 10.91
C PRO A 77 9.72 19.44 10.27
N ALA A 78 10.56 18.83 11.12
CA ALA A 78 11.57 17.90 10.63
C ALA A 78 10.89 16.81 9.80
N PRO A 79 11.53 16.29 8.73
CA PRO A 79 10.97 15.20 7.96
C PRO A 79 10.65 14.03 8.89
N ALA A 80 9.41 13.54 8.84
CA ALA A 80 8.99 12.39 9.63
C ALA A 80 9.80 11.17 9.18
N THR A 81 10.73 10.74 10.01
CA THR A 81 11.39 9.46 9.83
C THR A 81 10.39 8.38 10.25
N GLY A 82 9.98 7.52 9.33
CA GLY A 82 9.09 6.39 9.64
C GLY A 82 9.70 5.41 10.66
N PRO A 83 8.93 4.39 11.09
CA PRO A 83 9.38 3.39 12.06
C PRO A 83 10.69 2.73 11.62
N PRO A 84 11.59 2.40 12.56
CA PRO A 84 12.85 1.74 12.22
C PRO A 84 12.60 0.35 11.62
N ALA A 85 13.48 -0.05 10.71
CA ALA A 85 13.45 -1.40 10.16
C ALA A 85 13.82 -2.44 11.23
N GLY A 86 13.14 -3.58 11.18
CA GLY A 86 13.37 -4.72 12.07
C GLY A 86 12.37 -4.82 13.23
N PRO A 87 12.60 -5.78 14.14
CA PRO A 87 11.62 -6.09 15.18
C PRO A 87 11.39 -4.93 16.15
N GLY A 88 10.12 -4.69 16.47
CA GLY A 88 9.67 -3.63 17.36
C GLY A 88 8.99 -4.16 18.63
N GLN A 89 8.36 -3.27 19.38
CA GLN A 89 7.48 -3.66 20.49
C GLN A 89 6.18 -4.28 19.95
N GLY A 90 5.76 -3.90 18.74
CA GLY A 90 4.55 -4.40 18.10
C GLY A 90 3.29 -3.69 18.61
N ASN A 91 3.43 -2.46 19.08
CA ASN A 91 2.31 -1.60 19.44
C ASN A 91 1.94 -0.76 18.22
N ALA A 92 0.66 -0.71 17.86
CA ALA A 92 0.21 0.08 16.73
C ALA A 92 -1.23 0.52 16.88
N GLU A 93 -1.55 1.69 16.34
CA GLU A 93 -2.91 2.17 16.15
C GLU A 93 -2.97 2.78 14.76
N LEU A 94 -3.61 2.07 13.82
CA LEU A 94 -3.61 2.39 12.41
C LEU A 94 -5.03 2.48 11.85
N ALA A 95 -5.25 3.49 11.03
CA ALA A 95 -6.37 3.57 10.10
C ALA A 95 -5.86 3.23 8.70
N ILE A 96 -6.49 2.23 8.07
CA ILE A 96 -6.15 1.76 6.73
C ILE A 96 -7.34 2.03 5.82
N THR A 97 -7.07 2.60 4.65
CA THR A 97 -8.06 2.79 3.58
C THR A 97 -7.56 2.08 2.33
N LEU A 98 -8.31 1.10 1.85
CA LEU A 98 -7.98 0.29 0.67
C LEU A 98 -8.97 0.60 -0.46
N ARG A 99 -8.46 1.04 -1.61
CA ARG A 99 -9.21 1.15 -2.87
C ARG A 99 -8.89 -0.08 -3.73
N PRO A 100 -9.83 -1.02 -3.95
CA PRO A 100 -9.54 -2.22 -4.73
C PRO A 100 -9.40 -1.92 -6.24
N SER A 101 -10.16 -0.97 -6.75
CA SER A 101 -10.16 -0.56 -8.17
C SER A 101 -10.73 0.87 -8.34
N PRO A 102 -10.35 1.59 -9.41
CA PRO A 102 -11.00 2.85 -9.79
C PRO A 102 -12.52 2.69 -9.92
N GLY A 103 -13.27 3.56 -9.25
CA GLY A 103 -14.74 3.55 -9.27
C GLY A 103 -15.39 2.55 -8.31
N GLU A 104 -14.62 1.70 -7.63
CA GLU A 104 -15.12 0.89 -6.52
C GLU A 104 -15.07 1.65 -5.19
N PRO A 105 -16.00 1.37 -4.26
CA PRO A 105 -15.95 1.94 -2.92
C PRO A 105 -14.66 1.59 -2.19
N GLU A 106 -14.16 2.53 -1.40
CA GLU A 106 -13.06 2.27 -0.49
C GLU A 106 -13.51 1.36 0.66
N VAL A 107 -12.58 0.53 1.13
CA VAL A 107 -12.74 -0.31 2.31
C VAL A 107 -11.87 0.26 3.41
N HIS A 108 -12.43 0.46 4.60
CA HIS A 108 -11.71 1.03 5.73
C HIS A 108 -11.51 -0.03 6.82
N TYR A 109 -10.31 -0.10 7.38
CA TYR A 109 -9.96 -0.95 8.50
C TYR A 109 -9.36 -0.12 9.63
N THR A 110 -9.57 -0.60 10.86
CA THR A 110 -8.84 -0.14 12.04
C THR A 110 -8.02 -1.31 12.57
N LEU A 111 -6.76 -1.04 12.91
CA LEU A 111 -5.86 -2.02 13.49
C LEU A 111 -5.27 -1.47 14.78
N VAL A 112 -5.52 -2.17 15.88
CA VAL A 112 -4.97 -1.85 17.20
C VAL A 112 -4.17 -3.07 17.67
N CYS A 113 -2.88 -2.87 17.88
CA CYS A 113 -1.94 -3.91 18.29
C CYS A 113 -1.35 -3.60 19.66
N VAL A 114 -1.28 -4.62 20.51
CA VAL A 114 -0.61 -4.56 21.81
C VAL A 114 0.42 -5.69 21.87
N ASN A 115 1.70 -5.35 21.96
CA ASN A 115 2.82 -6.30 21.99
C ASN A 115 2.83 -7.32 20.82
N GLY A 116 2.32 -6.91 19.65
CA GLY A 116 2.19 -7.71 18.44
C GLY A 116 1.00 -8.66 18.40
N ALA A 117 0.04 -8.55 19.34
CA ALA A 117 -1.24 -9.23 19.27
C ALA A 117 -2.35 -8.22 18.94
N ALA A 118 -3.40 -8.67 18.25
CA ALA A 118 -4.54 -7.83 17.95
C ALA A 118 -5.37 -7.54 19.21
N ASP A 119 -5.75 -6.28 19.39
CA ASP A 119 -6.77 -5.90 20.37
C ASP A 119 -8.18 -6.18 19.82
N ALA A 120 -9.15 -6.42 20.72
CA ALA A 120 -10.54 -6.69 20.38
C ALA A 120 -11.23 -5.51 19.65
N GLU A 121 -10.73 -4.29 19.84
CA GLU A 121 -11.24 -3.10 19.15
C GLU A 121 -10.89 -3.08 17.66
N SER A 122 -9.85 -3.82 17.24
CA SER A 122 -9.46 -3.93 15.83
C SER A 122 -10.63 -4.36 14.94
N LYS A 123 -10.73 -3.74 13.77
CA LYS A 123 -11.64 -4.07 12.67
C LYS A 123 -10.81 -4.29 11.42
N HIS A 124 -10.02 -5.36 11.43
CA HIS A 124 -9.15 -5.76 10.33
C HIS A 124 -9.35 -7.26 10.02
N PRO A 125 -9.46 -7.66 8.74
CA PRO A 125 -9.80 -9.05 8.37
C PRO A 125 -8.77 -10.09 8.85
N THR A 126 -7.51 -9.68 8.99
CA THR A 126 -6.40 -10.54 9.42
C THR A 126 -5.59 -9.87 10.54
N ALA A 127 -6.27 -9.32 11.55
CA ALA A 127 -5.66 -8.48 12.59
C ALA A 127 -4.44 -9.13 13.28
N ASP A 128 -4.53 -10.42 13.67
CA ASP A 128 -3.42 -11.11 14.32
C ASP A 128 -2.17 -11.22 13.43
N ALA A 129 -2.36 -11.52 12.14
CA ALA A 129 -1.27 -11.58 11.18
C ALA A 129 -0.64 -10.21 10.96
N ALA A 130 -1.47 -9.17 10.87
CA ALA A 130 -1.02 -7.78 10.74
C ALA A 130 -0.14 -7.35 11.93
N CYS A 131 -0.61 -7.59 13.16
CA CYS A 131 0.14 -7.24 14.37
C CYS A 131 1.43 -8.05 14.51
N ALA A 132 1.42 -9.33 14.14
CA ALA A 132 2.63 -10.15 14.11
C ALA A 132 3.65 -9.64 13.08
N ALA A 133 3.18 -9.22 11.89
CA ALA A 133 4.03 -8.66 10.85
C ALA A 133 4.69 -7.35 11.33
N LEU A 134 3.91 -6.43 11.92
CA LEU A 134 4.42 -5.18 12.49
C LEU A 134 5.44 -5.42 13.61
N LYS A 135 5.23 -6.42 14.46
CA LYS A 135 6.21 -6.79 15.49
C LYS A 135 7.53 -7.29 14.90
N ASN A 136 7.48 -8.01 13.79
CA ASN A 136 8.67 -8.53 13.12
C ASN A 136 9.42 -7.44 12.35
N ASN A 137 8.69 -6.49 11.77
CA ASN A 137 9.27 -5.36 11.08
C ASN A 137 8.29 -4.17 11.06
N ALA A 138 8.54 -3.17 11.91
CA ALA A 138 7.67 -1.99 12.00
C ALA A 138 7.70 -1.14 10.72
N ALA A 139 8.80 -1.17 9.96
CA ALA A 139 8.96 -0.40 8.74
C ALA A 139 8.13 -0.92 7.54
N ILE A 140 7.43 -2.06 7.63
CA ILE A 140 6.63 -2.55 6.50
C ILE A 140 5.46 -1.63 6.13
N VAL A 141 4.99 -0.82 7.09
CA VAL A 141 3.92 0.16 6.85
C VAL A 141 4.44 1.56 6.52
N ALA A 142 5.75 1.75 6.52
CA ALA A 142 6.35 2.98 6.06
C ALA A 142 7.12 2.70 4.77
N SER A 143 6.62 3.23 3.66
CA SER A 143 7.33 3.06 2.40
C SER A 143 8.68 3.76 2.55
N PRO A 144 9.80 3.07 2.29
CA PRO A 144 11.09 3.74 2.28
C PRO A 144 10.99 4.89 1.28
N ALA A 145 11.41 6.09 1.69
CA ALA A 145 11.44 7.24 0.79
C ALA A 145 12.09 6.80 -0.52
N VAL A 146 11.31 6.83 -1.61
CA VAL A 146 11.77 6.33 -2.90
C VAL A 146 13.04 7.09 -3.24
N ARG A 147 14.17 6.39 -3.21
CA ARG A 147 15.43 7.04 -3.53
C ARG A 147 15.40 7.36 -5.02
N THR A 148 15.71 8.58 -5.39
CA THR A 148 15.64 9.02 -6.80
C THR A 148 16.63 8.26 -7.71
N ASP A 149 17.56 7.50 -7.13
CA ASP A 149 18.53 6.63 -7.80
C ASP A 149 18.13 5.14 -7.81
N GLN A 150 16.98 4.77 -7.22
CA GLN A 150 16.54 3.37 -7.20
C GLN A 150 15.93 2.98 -8.55
N ALA A 151 16.54 2.01 -9.22
CA ALA A 151 15.97 1.40 -10.42
C ALA A 151 14.81 0.45 -10.04
N CYS A 152 13.64 0.67 -10.65
CA CYS A 152 12.45 -0.15 -10.50
C CYS A 152 12.04 -0.73 -11.85
N THR A 153 11.42 -1.91 -11.87
CA THR A 153 10.82 -2.43 -13.12
C THR A 153 9.52 -1.69 -13.39
N GLU A 154 9.19 -1.44 -14.66
CA GLU A 154 7.91 -0.83 -15.05
C GLU A 154 6.76 -1.86 -15.09
N GLN A 155 6.78 -2.84 -14.17
CA GLN A 155 5.75 -3.86 -14.09
C GLN A 155 4.52 -3.34 -13.36
N TYR A 156 3.38 -3.35 -14.04
CA TYR A 156 2.09 -3.04 -13.44
C TYR A 156 1.48 -4.27 -12.78
N GLY A 157 1.30 -4.22 -11.46
CA GLY A 157 0.75 -5.30 -10.62
C GLY A 157 -0.75 -5.18 -10.35
N GLY A 158 -1.35 -4.02 -10.62
CA GLY A 158 -2.80 -3.81 -10.55
C GLY A 158 -3.20 -2.39 -10.11
N PRO A 159 -4.51 -2.09 -10.13
CA PRO A 159 -5.01 -0.74 -9.88
C PRO A 159 -5.24 -0.41 -8.41
N GLN A 160 -4.90 -1.33 -7.52
CA GLN A 160 -5.13 -1.18 -6.08
C GLN A 160 -4.26 -0.06 -5.50
N GLU A 161 -4.84 0.68 -4.58
CA GLU A 161 -4.14 1.68 -3.77
C GLU A 161 -4.54 1.49 -2.31
N ALA A 162 -3.62 1.72 -1.37
CA ALA A 162 -3.92 1.73 0.05
C ALA A 162 -3.23 2.91 0.75
N GLN A 163 -3.93 3.54 1.68
CA GLN A 163 -3.38 4.56 2.58
C GLN A 163 -3.33 3.99 4.00
N VAL A 164 -2.20 4.17 4.67
CA VAL A 164 -2.01 3.79 6.07
C VAL A 164 -1.62 5.02 6.85
N THR A 165 -2.37 5.32 7.90
CA THR A 165 -2.10 6.45 8.80
C THR A 165 -2.17 6.00 10.25
N GLY A 166 -1.40 6.64 11.12
CA GLY A 166 -1.46 6.41 12.57
C GLY A 166 -0.08 6.34 13.21
N VAL A 167 0.12 5.41 14.13
CA VAL A 167 1.36 5.25 14.90
C VAL A 167 1.75 3.78 15.02
N VAL A 168 3.06 3.52 14.92
CA VAL A 168 3.68 2.23 15.27
C VAL A 168 4.84 2.47 16.24
N ASP A 169 4.81 1.83 17.40
CA ASP A 169 5.83 1.95 18.46
C ASP A 169 6.20 3.41 18.81
N GLY A 170 5.20 4.31 18.77
CA GLY A 170 5.36 5.75 19.05
C GLY A 170 5.86 6.58 17.87
N VAL A 171 6.10 5.97 16.70
CA VAL A 171 6.52 6.64 15.48
C VAL A 171 5.32 6.85 14.56
N PRO A 172 5.05 8.09 14.09
CA PRO A 172 3.95 8.36 13.17
C PRO A 172 4.18 7.69 11.81
N VAL A 173 3.08 7.27 11.19
CA VAL A 173 3.02 6.71 9.84
C VAL A 173 1.96 7.46 9.04
N ASP A 174 2.28 7.83 7.81
CA ASP A 174 1.37 8.37 6.81
C ASP A 174 1.94 8.00 5.43
N ASP A 175 1.51 6.86 4.92
CA ASP A 175 2.10 6.24 3.74
C ASP A 175 1.06 5.69 2.78
N ALA A 176 1.44 5.74 1.50
CA ALA A 176 0.67 5.27 0.37
C ALA A 176 1.31 4.03 -0.24
N PHE A 177 0.50 3.04 -0.57
CA PHE A 177 0.90 1.81 -1.23
C PHE A 177 0.20 1.71 -2.57
N LYS A 178 0.98 1.40 -3.60
CA LYS A 178 0.53 1.21 -4.98
C LYS A 178 1.17 -0.04 -5.56
N ARG A 179 0.80 -0.40 -6.79
CA ARG A 179 1.33 -1.57 -7.48
C ARG A 179 1.70 -1.23 -8.93
N THR A 180 2.21 -0.03 -9.19
CA THR A 180 2.41 0.47 -10.56
C THR A 180 3.79 0.18 -11.13
N ASN A 181 4.76 -0.17 -10.28
CA ASN A 181 6.10 -0.61 -10.66
C ASN A 181 6.60 -1.70 -9.69
N GLY A 182 7.74 -2.33 -10.00
CA GLY A 182 8.29 -3.44 -9.21
C GLY A 182 8.69 -3.09 -7.77
N CYS A 183 9.08 -1.84 -7.50
CA CYS A 183 9.42 -1.41 -6.15
C CYS A 183 8.15 -1.24 -5.30
N GLU A 184 7.12 -0.62 -5.88
CA GLU A 184 5.82 -0.47 -5.23
C GLU A 184 5.13 -1.80 -4.97
N ILE A 185 5.20 -2.74 -5.92
CA ILE A 185 4.73 -4.12 -5.72
C ILE A 185 5.45 -4.77 -4.53
N GLY A 186 6.78 -4.60 -4.42
CA GLY A 186 7.54 -5.10 -3.29
C GLY A 186 7.09 -4.52 -1.95
N SER A 187 6.86 -3.19 -1.89
CA SER A 187 6.33 -2.53 -0.69
C SER A 187 4.92 -3.02 -0.34
N TRP A 188 4.06 -3.17 -1.34
CA TRP A 188 2.71 -3.73 -1.18
C TRP A 188 2.76 -5.14 -0.59
N ASP A 189 3.56 -6.03 -1.18
CA ASP A 189 3.65 -7.43 -0.76
C ASP A 189 4.21 -7.57 0.66
N ALA A 190 5.13 -6.69 1.07
CA ALA A 190 5.61 -6.61 2.44
C ALA A 190 4.54 -6.15 3.44
N ALA A 191 3.63 -5.28 3.01
CA ALA A 191 2.60 -4.67 3.85
C ALA A 191 1.23 -5.37 3.78
N LYS A 192 1.01 -6.30 2.83
CA LYS A 192 -0.30 -6.87 2.47
C LYS A 192 -1.12 -7.41 3.64
N ASP A 193 -0.46 -7.94 4.67
CA ASP A 193 -1.13 -8.48 5.84
C ASP A 193 -1.71 -7.37 6.74
N VAL A 194 -1.18 -6.14 6.63
CA VAL A 194 -1.62 -4.92 7.33
C VAL A 194 -2.57 -4.06 6.49
N ILE A 195 -2.32 -3.93 5.17
CA ILE A 195 -3.20 -3.13 4.29
C ILE A 195 -4.47 -3.89 3.86
N GLY A 196 -4.49 -5.21 4.09
CA GLY A 196 -5.59 -6.10 3.74
C GLY A 196 -5.43 -6.69 2.33
N ALA A 197 -5.98 -7.89 2.15
CA ALA A 197 -6.05 -8.49 0.83
C ALA A 197 -7.04 -7.71 -0.03
N ALA A 198 -6.56 -7.05 -1.07
CA ALA A 198 -7.41 -6.60 -2.14
C ALA A 198 -8.09 -7.83 -2.74
N GLY A 199 -9.43 -7.84 -2.76
CA GLY A 199 -10.18 -8.79 -3.57
C GLY A 199 -9.69 -8.70 -5.01
N GLY A 200 -8.95 -9.70 -5.45
CA GLY A 200 -8.28 -9.72 -6.75
C GLY A 200 -7.66 -11.07 -7.03
N ALA A 201 -8.54 -12.04 -7.34
CA ALA A 201 -8.29 -13.37 -7.92
C ALA A 201 -7.08 -14.17 -7.38
N ALA A 202 -7.39 -15.21 -6.60
CA ALA A 202 -6.59 -16.43 -6.52
C ALA A 202 -6.99 -17.39 -7.66
#